data_AF-A0A969UJE7-F1
#
_entry.id   AF-A0A969UJE7-F1
#
_cell.length_a   1.000
_cell.length_b   1.000
_cell.length_c   1.000
_cell.angle_alpha   90.00
_cell.angle_beta   90.00
_cell.angle_gamma   90.00
#
_symmetry.space_group_name_H-M   'P 1'
#
loop_
_entity.id
_entity.type
_entity.pdbx_description
1 polymer ?
#
loop_
_entity_poly.entity_id
_entity_poly.type
_entity_poly.pdbx_seq_one_letter_code
_entity_poly.pdbx_strand_id
1 'polypeptide(L)'
;MMQTDDLEKLLGILPEQIRDQLERHPQRDSLVEVVMDLGRRPEARFPGKAEYLSEILISQGDLNESIARVGDFGGDNRAGIERTLHRISAIRNRRGEVIGLTCRVGRAVFGTIGMIRDLVESGRSILMLGRPGVGKTTALREIARVLADELEKRVVIIDTSNEIAGDGDVPHPAIGRARRMQVARPELQHQVMIEAVENHMPEVIVIDEIGTELEALAARTIAERGVQLVGTAHGNRLDNLVKNPTLSDLIGGIQSVTLGDEEARRRGSQKSVLERKAPPTFDIAVEMTERQKWVVHEHVAETIDNLLRGRQPTPEVRTVNADGSVTVTHELPTVPETPSMGRSSRNGVRNNPLSIAPTAPQEGFFTPPPQGRGWRSSGKLKPLSHPTAEQQTFEQLLNASLNQTFDYRESEAEMQGQAAEGMYVPGPNGEELPLHIYPYGVSRHQLDQVIRTLSLPIVLTKDIDSADAVLALRSHIKNHSKLRHLAKSRQIPIHTLKASSIPQIAHSLRRLLNMDDPAIPDTAELDLLSRGDSEDEIEALEEARLAVEQIVIPKGQPVELLPRSGLVRKMQHELVEHYHLKSRSFGDEPNRRLRIYPA
;
A
#
# COMPACT_ATOMS: atom_id res chain seq x y z
N MET A 1 23.58 26.34 7.74
CA MET A 1 22.31 25.69 8.12
C MET A 1 21.86 26.31 9.42
N MET A 2 20.93 27.27 9.40
CA MET A 2 20.40 27.80 10.66
C MET A 2 19.27 26.88 11.11
N GLN A 3 19.60 25.96 12.02
CA GLN A 3 18.63 25.29 12.88
C GLN A 3 17.99 26.39 13.71
N THR A 4 16.75 26.79 13.39
CA THR A 4 15.90 27.42 14.39
C THR A 4 15.63 26.35 15.45
N ASP A 5 16.49 26.29 16.47
CA ASP A 5 16.43 25.25 17.51
C ASP A 5 15.28 25.59 18.46
N ASP A 6 14.06 25.27 18.02
CA ASP A 6 12.84 25.26 18.82
C ASP A 6 12.80 24.11 19.82
N LEU A 7 13.88 23.32 19.89
CA LEU A 7 14.08 22.19 20.80
C LEU A 7 13.84 22.56 22.26
N GLU A 8 14.15 23.80 22.68
CA GLU A 8 13.85 24.26 24.04
C GLU A 8 12.36 24.15 24.38
N LYS A 9 11.47 24.38 23.41
CA LYS A 9 10.02 24.21 23.62
C LYS A 9 9.65 22.76 23.82
N LEU A 10 10.26 21.82 23.07
CA LEU A 10 10.09 20.40 23.32
C LEU A 10 10.61 20.02 24.70
N LEU A 11 11.83 20.42 25.04
CA LEU A 11 12.43 20.10 26.34
C LEU A 11 11.58 20.65 27.49
N GLY A 12 10.92 21.80 27.30
CA GLY A 12 9.97 22.38 28.23
C GLY A 12 8.77 21.48 28.57
N ILE A 13 8.34 20.60 27.66
CA ILE A 13 7.21 19.68 27.95
C ILE A 13 7.65 18.48 28.80
N LEU A 14 8.95 18.15 28.81
CA LEU A 14 9.44 16.95 29.48
C LEU A 14 9.55 17.16 30.99
N PRO A 15 9.45 16.09 31.81
CA PRO A 15 9.70 16.14 33.24
C PRO A 15 11.09 16.71 33.54
N GLU A 16 11.21 17.46 34.65
CA GLU A 16 12.43 18.21 35.00
C GLU A 16 13.70 17.36 34.94
N GLN A 17 13.67 16.14 35.50
CA GLN A 17 14.84 15.25 35.51
C GLN A 17 15.30 14.84 34.11
N ILE A 18 14.36 14.62 33.19
CA ILE A 18 14.62 14.20 31.81
C ILE A 18 15.13 15.39 31.00
N ARG A 19 14.49 16.56 31.19
CA ARG A 19 14.92 17.83 30.58
C ARG A 19 16.37 18.15 30.95
N ASP A 20 16.71 18.12 32.23
CA ASP A 20 18.05 18.44 32.74
C ASP A 20 19.15 17.53 32.15
N GLN A 21 18.86 16.25 32.00
CA GLN A 21 19.76 15.28 31.37
C GLN A 21 19.99 15.63 29.88
N LEU A 22 18.92 15.94 29.15
CA LEU A 22 18.98 16.28 27.73
C LEU A 22 19.65 17.63 27.47
N GLU A 23 19.43 18.62 28.34
CA GLU A 23 20.08 19.93 28.24
C GLU A 23 21.60 19.85 28.40
N ARG A 24 22.08 18.92 29.24
CA ARG A 24 23.52 18.68 29.45
C ARG A 24 24.11 17.67 28.47
N HIS A 25 23.29 17.07 27.60
CA HIS A 25 23.73 15.99 26.72
C HIS A 25 24.59 16.53 25.56
N PRO A 26 25.79 15.96 25.28
CA PRO A 26 26.71 16.48 24.26
C PRO A 26 26.16 16.40 22.83
N GLN A 27 25.14 15.59 22.60
CA GLN A 27 24.52 15.39 21.28
C GLN A 27 23.07 15.88 21.20
N ARG A 28 22.68 16.80 22.09
CA ARG A 28 21.34 17.40 22.14
C ARG A 28 20.82 17.83 20.76
N ASP A 29 21.64 18.50 19.96
CA ASP A 29 21.25 19.04 18.65
C ASP A 29 20.92 17.95 17.61
N SER A 30 21.36 16.72 17.86
CA SER A 30 21.08 15.54 17.03
C SER A 30 19.96 14.66 17.56
N LEU A 31 19.31 15.03 18.67
CA LEU A 31 18.20 14.26 19.26
C LEU A 31 17.09 14.01 18.23
N VAL A 32 16.67 12.77 18.07
CA VAL A 32 15.62 12.38 17.12
C VAL A 32 14.27 12.31 17.82
N GLU A 33 14.21 11.58 18.93
CA GLU A 33 12.99 11.46 19.74
C GLU A 33 13.31 11.07 21.19
N VAL A 34 12.36 11.34 22.08
CA VAL A 34 12.35 10.90 23.48
C VAL A 34 11.15 10.00 23.69
N VAL A 35 11.36 8.83 24.27
CA VAL A 35 10.31 7.84 24.55
C VAL A 35 10.15 7.71 26.06
N MET A 36 8.92 7.85 26.53
CA MET A 36 8.54 7.73 27.94
C MET A 36 7.36 6.77 28.06
N ASP A 37 7.61 5.56 28.56
CA ASP A 37 6.58 4.54 28.76
C ASP A 37 6.43 4.23 30.26
N LEU A 38 5.20 4.15 30.75
CA LEU A 38 4.91 3.85 32.16
C LEU A 38 5.63 2.57 32.61
N GLY A 39 6.39 2.68 33.70
CA GLY A 39 7.17 1.56 34.27
C GLY A 39 8.45 1.21 33.52
N ARG A 40 8.86 2.01 32.53
CA ARG A 40 10.13 1.85 31.79
C ARG A 40 11.05 3.03 32.03
N ARG A 41 12.34 2.85 31.72
CA ARG A 41 13.33 3.93 31.76
C ARG A 41 13.10 4.89 30.59
N PRO A 42 13.20 6.22 30.79
CA PRO A 42 13.12 7.18 29.69
C PRO A 42 14.29 6.97 28.72
N GLU A 43 13.98 6.93 27.42
CA GLU A 43 14.94 6.66 26.35
C GLU A 43 15.04 7.86 25.41
N ALA A 44 16.26 8.33 25.14
CA ALA A 44 16.56 9.27 24.07
C ALA A 44 17.15 8.54 22.88
N ARG A 45 16.66 8.85 21.68
CA ARG A 45 17.16 8.29 20.42
C ARG A 45 17.91 9.34 19.64
N PHE A 46 19.06 8.94 19.13
CA PHE A 46 19.95 9.71 18.26
C PHE A 46 20.18 8.93 16.96
N PRO A 47 20.79 9.53 15.93
CA PRO A 47 21.13 8.81 14.71
C PRO A 47 22.02 7.59 15.02
N GLY A 48 21.47 6.39 14.83
CA GLY A 48 22.18 5.12 15.02
C GLY A 48 22.36 4.63 16.45
N LYS A 49 21.81 5.32 17.47
CA LYS A 49 21.89 4.85 18.87
C LYS A 49 20.69 5.29 19.72
N ALA A 50 20.42 4.53 20.78
CA ALA A 50 19.44 4.86 21.81
C ALA A 50 20.11 4.77 23.18
N GLU A 51 19.79 5.70 24.08
CA GLU A 51 20.38 5.82 25.41
C GLU A 51 19.30 6.08 26.45
N TYR A 52 19.44 5.45 27.62
CA TYR A 52 18.55 5.72 28.74
C TYR A 52 19.00 6.98 29.48
N LEU A 53 18.07 7.90 29.70
CA LEU A 53 18.32 9.19 30.35
C LEU A 53 18.34 9.09 31.88
N SER A 54 17.72 8.06 32.44
CA SER A 54 17.65 7.83 33.89
C SER A 54 17.54 6.33 34.20
N GLU A 55 17.93 5.95 35.41
CA GLU A 55 17.61 4.64 36.01
C GLU A 55 16.22 4.63 36.65
N ILE A 56 15.65 5.81 36.94
CA ILE A 56 14.30 5.96 37.49
C ILE A 56 13.28 5.63 36.39
N LEU A 57 12.32 4.78 36.73
CA LEU A 57 11.23 4.40 35.84
C LEU A 57 10.21 5.54 35.73
N ILE A 58 9.68 5.74 34.52
CA ILE A 58 8.60 6.69 34.25
C ILE A 58 7.37 6.31 35.08
N SER A 59 6.90 7.27 35.87
CA SER A 59 5.66 7.18 36.63
C SER A 59 4.49 7.78 35.86
N GLN A 60 3.26 7.53 36.33
CA GLN A 60 2.08 8.20 35.78
C GLN A 60 2.13 9.72 36.01
N GLY A 61 2.79 10.18 37.09
CA GLY A 61 2.97 11.60 37.38
C GLY A 61 3.78 12.30 36.31
N ASP A 62 4.87 11.69 35.85
CA ASP A 62 5.75 12.22 34.80
C ASP A 62 5.01 12.38 33.46
N LEU A 63 4.19 11.39 33.11
CA LEU A 63 3.34 11.44 31.91
C LEU A 63 2.29 12.54 32.04
N ASN A 64 1.63 12.65 33.19
CA ASN A 64 0.60 13.66 33.43
C ASN A 64 1.17 15.08 33.39
N GLU A 65 2.37 15.30 33.92
CA GLU A 65 3.10 16.58 33.83
C GLU A 65 3.34 16.96 32.36
N SER A 66 3.78 16.00 31.55
CA SER A 66 4.01 16.22 30.12
C SER A 66 2.71 16.52 29.37
N ILE A 67 1.66 15.75 29.64
CA ILE A 67 0.32 15.94 29.03
C ILE A 67 -0.23 17.32 29.37
N ALA A 68 -0.13 17.75 30.63
CA ALA A 68 -0.60 19.07 31.06
C ALA A 68 0.10 20.23 30.34
N ARG A 69 1.36 20.05 29.93
CA ARG A 69 2.13 21.05 29.17
C ARG A 69 1.88 21.01 27.67
N VAL A 70 1.62 19.83 27.12
CA VAL A 70 1.31 19.65 25.68
C VAL A 70 -0.10 20.15 25.36
N GLY A 71 -1.07 19.88 26.24
CA GLY A 71 -2.49 20.15 26.00
C GLY A 71 -3.24 18.94 25.45
N ASP A 72 -4.24 19.19 24.62
CA ASP A 72 -5.13 18.16 24.11
C ASP A 72 -4.50 17.35 22.97
N PHE A 73 -4.78 16.04 22.98
CA PHE A 73 -4.41 15.14 21.89
C PHE A 73 -5.59 15.00 20.93
N GLY A 74 -5.31 15.05 19.62
CA GLY A 74 -6.28 14.82 18.57
C GLY A 74 -6.82 13.38 18.54
N GLY A 75 -7.81 13.15 17.67
CA GLY A 75 -8.44 11.83 17.50
C GLY A 75 -7.50 10.73 17.00
N ASP A 76 -6.33 11.09 16.48
CA ASP A 76 -5.25 10.20 16.03
C ASP A 76 -4.18 9.95 17.11
N ASN A 77 -4.42 10.39 18.35
CA ASN A 77 -3.47 10.36 19.47
C ASN A 77 -2.19 11.18 19.25
N ARG A 78 -2.23 12.19 18.36
CA ARG A 78 -1.13 13.12 18.15
C ARG A 78 -1.43 14.48 18.77
N ALA A 79 -0.38 15.16 19.19
CA ALA A 79 -0.38 16.55 19.57
C ALA A 79 0.90 17.21 19.04
N GLY A 80 0.85 18.51 18.83
CA GLY A 80 2.00 19.33 18.46
C GLY A 80 2.26 20.42 19.46
N ILE A 81 3.40 21.09 19.31
CA ILE A 81 3.67 22.33 20.01
C ILE A 81 3.54 23.47 19.00
N GLU A 82 2.73 24.45 19.33
CA GLU A 82 2.50 25.61 18.47
C GLU A 82 3.79 26.25 17.96
N ARG A 83 3.79 26.61 16.67
CA ARG A 83 4.93 27.21 15.97
C ARG A 83 6.17 26.30 15.90
N THR A 84 6.04 25.00 16.16
CA THR A 84 7.13 24.01 16.04
C THR A 84 6.75 22.90 15.05
N LEU A 85 7.73 22.08 14.65
CA LEU A 85 7.48 20.85 13.90
C LEU A 85 7.52 19.61 14.80
N HIS A 86 7.63 19.83 16.11
CA HIS A 86 7.70 18.75 17.08
C HIS A 86 6.37 18.03 17.18
N ARG A 87 6.45 16.71 17.37
CA ARG A 87 5.28 15.84 17.42
C ARG A 87 5.30 14.99 18.68
N ILE A 88 4.18 14.95 19.38
CA ILE A 88 3.97 14.14 20.56
C ILE A 88 2.90 13.11 20.23
N SER A 89 3.25 11.83 20.30
CA SER A 89 2.34 10.72 20.06
C SER A 89 2.06 9.99 21.37
N ALA A 90 0.78 9.88 21.73
CA ALA A 90 0.34 9.20 22.93
C ALA A 90 0.00 7.73 22.65
N ILE A 91 0.41 6.85 23.57
CA ILE A 91 -0.04 5.45 23.63
C ILE A 91 -1.08 5.36 24.74
N ARG A 92 -2.27 4.85 24.43
CA ARG A 92 -3.38 4.71 25.38
C ARG A 92 -3.67 3.25 25.71
N ASN A 93 -4.06 2.99 26.96
CA ASN A 93 -4.57 1.69 27.38
C ASN A 93 -6.05 1.52 26.94
N ARG A 94 -6.64 0.34 27.22
CA ARG A 94 -8.06 0.04 26.88
C ARG A 94 -9.08 0.95 27.59
N ARG A 95 -8.68 1.64 28.65
CA ARG A 95 -9.52 2.62 29.37
C ARG A 95 -9.38 4.03 28.80
N GLY A 96 -8.53 4.22 27.79
CA GLY A 96 -8.26 5.52 27.17
C GLY A 96 -7.20 6.36 27.90
N GLU A 97 -6.59 5.85 28.97
CA GLU A 97 -5.56 6.57 29.73
C GLU A 97 -4.23 6.51 28.97
N VAL A 98 -3.51 7.64 28.93
CA VAL A 98 -2.18 7.71 28.33
C VAL A 98 -1.17 7.00 29.22
N ILE A 99 -0.52 5.97 28.67
CA ILE A 99 0.48 5.13 29.33
C ILE A 99 1.88 5.27 28.71
N GLY A 100 2.01 6.05 27.63
CA GLY A 100 3.30 6.34 27.02
C GLY A 100 3.24 7.52 26.08
N LEU A 101 4.39 8.17 25.90
CA LEU A 101 4.59 9.31 25.02
C LEU A 101 5.84 9.11 24.17
N THR A 102 5.72 9.41 22.87
CA THR A 102 6.85 9.56 21.95
C THR A 102 6.93 11.01 21.49
N CYS A 103 7.98 11.71 21.93
CA CYS A 103 8.23 13.11 21.63
C CYS A 103 9.30 13.22 20.53
N ARG A 104 8.87 13.43 19.28
CA ARG A 104 9.74 13.54 18.10
C ARG A 104 10.18 14.97 17.84
N VAL A 105 11.48 15.15 17.63
CA VAL A 105 12.09 16.44 17.30
C VAL A 105 11.93 16.71 15.80
N GLY A 106 10.90 17.47 15.44
CA GLY A 106 10.80 18.06 14.10
C GLY A 106 11.84 19.16 13.89
N ARG A 107 12.38 19.26 12.67
CA ARG A 107 13.34 20.31 12.27
C ARG A 107 12.97 20.86 10.89
N ALA A 108 13.18 22.16 10.71
CA ALA A 108 13.11 22.80 9.40
C ALA A 108 14.49 22.76 8.74
N VAL A 109 14.52 22.31 7.48
CA VAL A 109 15.73 22.33 6.64
C VAL A 109 15.46 23.25 5.47
N PHE A 110 16.40 24.15 5.19
CA PHE A 110 16.35 25.13 4.11
C PHE A 110 17.51 24.92 3.14
N GLY A 111 17.40 25.48 1.94
CA GLY A 111 18.36 25.36 0.84
C GLY A 111 18.08 24.17 -0.10
N THR A 112 16.98 23.44 0.10
CA THR A 112 16.62 22.27 -0.69
C THR A 112 16.13 22.69 -2.08
N ILE A 113 15.41 23.81 -2.18
CA ILE A 113 14.82 24.27 -3.45
C ILE A 113 15.84 24.83 -4.45
N GLY A 114 17.12 24.99 -4.07
CA GLY A 114 18.14 25.55 -4.97
C GLY A 114 18.20 24.83 -6.33
N MET A 115 17.89 23.53 -6.37
CA MET A 115 17.81 22.74 -7.60
C MET A 115 16.69 23.13 -8.56
N ILE A 116 15.60 23.71 -8.07
CA ILE A 116 14.38 23.98 -8.85
C ILE A 116 13.87 25.42 -8.66
N ARG A 117 14.69 26.32 -8.13
CA ARG A 117 14.25 27.68 -7.79
C ARG A 117 13.74 28.43 -9.02
N ASP A 118 14.44 28.27 -10.15
CA ASP A 118 14.03 28.74 -11.48
C ASP A 118 12.63 28.22 -11.89
N LEU A 119 12.33 26.96 -11.60
CA LEU A 119 11.05 26.34 -11.94
C LEU A 119 9.92 26.85 -11.04
N VAL A 120 10.20 27.05 -9.75
CA VAL A 120 9.25 27.63 -8.78
C VAL A 120 8.90 29.07 -9.15
N GLU A 121 9.91 29.86 -9.53
CA GLU A 121 9.75 31.26 -9.96
C GLU A 121 8.99 31.38 -11.29
N SER A 122 8.97 30.32 -12.12
CA SER A 122 8.27 30.33 -13.41
C SER A 122 6.74 30.42 -13.30
N GLY A 123 6.17 30.21 -12.10
CA GLY A 123 4.72 30.26 -11.88
C GLY A 123 3.91 29.09 -12.43
N ARG A 124 4.57 28.09 -13.02
CA ARG A 124 3.93 26.85 -13.54
C ARG A 124 3.58 25.89 -12.40
N SER A 125 2.62 25.01 -12.64
CA SER A 125 2.23 24.00 -11.64
C SER A 125 3.28 22.88 -11.56
N ILE A 126 3.68 22.51 -10.35
CA ILE A 126 4.77 21.56 -10.07
C ILE A 126 4.26 20.34 -9.31
N LEU A 127 4.46 19.15 -9.88
CA LEU A 127 4.22 17.88 -9.22
C LEU A 127 5.53 17.27 -8.72
N MET A 128 5.57 16.91 -7.44
CA MET A 128 6.72 16.25 -6.82
C MET A 128 6.45 14.76 -6.61
N LEU A 129 7.37 13.92 -7.09
CA LEU A 129 7.32 12.47 -7.00
C LEU A 129 8.55 11.95 -6.27
N GLY A 130 8.46 10.78 -5.64
CA GLY A 130 9.60 10.16 -4.99
C GLY A 130 9.22 9.26 -3.83
N ARG A 131 10.16 8.40 -3.45
CA ARG A 131 9.98 7.42 -2.36
C ARG A 131 9.67 8.11 -1.01
N PRO A 132 8.99 7.43 -0.08
CA PRO A 132 8.83 7.91 1.29
C PRO A 132 10.18 8.28 1.92
N GLY A 133 10.23 9.38 2.69
CA GLY A 133 11.42 9.83 3.41
C GLY A 133 12.51 10.53 2.57
N VAL A 134 12.32 10.69 1.25
CA VAL A 134 13.31 11.37 0.38
C VAL A 134 13.39 12.90 0.60
N GLY A 135 12.41 13.49 1.29
CA GLY A 135 12.38 14.92 1.61
C GLY A 135 11.34 15.75 0.85
N LYS A 136 10.32 15.12 0.25
CA LYS A 136 9.22 15.81 -0.47
C LYS A 136 8.58 16.92 0.35
N THR A 137 8.16 16.61 1.58
CA THR A 137 7.53 17.58 2.49
C THR A 137 8.48 18.72 2.86
N THR A 138 9.77 18.43 3.00
CA THR A 138 10.80 19.46 3.26
C THR A 138 10.90 20.44 2.11
N ALA A 139 10.91 19.95 0.87
CA ALA A 139 10.90 20.78 -0.32
C ALA A 139 9.58 21.56 -0.46
N LEU A 140 8.42 20.92 -0.28
CA LEU A 140 7.11 21.58 -0.31
C LEU A 140 7.02 22.76 0.67
N ARG A 141 7.48 22.54 1.92
CA ARG A 141 7.50 23.58 2.96
C ARG A 141 8.32 24.79 2.53
N GLU A 142 9.51 24.55 1.97
CA GLU A 142 10.38 25.61 1.51
C GLU A 142 9.85 26.32 0.26
N ILE A 143 9.24 25.58 -0.68
CA ILE A 143 8.55 26.15 -1.85
C ILE A 143 7.43 27.08 -1.39
N ALA A 144 6.62 26.66 -0.42
CA ALA A 144 5.56 27.48 0.15
C ALA A 144 6.10 28.79 0.74
N ARG A 145 7.19 28.71 1.53
CA ARG A 145 7.88 29.88 2.09
C ARG A 145 8.37 30.83 1.01
N VAL A 146 9.05 30.32 -0.02
CA VAL A 146 9.61 31.16 -1.09
C VAL A 146 8.50 31.82 -1.90
N LEU A 147 7.45 31.07 -2.26
CA LEU A 147 6.30 31.63 -2.96
C LEU A 147 5.59 32.70 -2.12
N ALA A 148 5.47 32.48 -0.81
CA ALA A 148 4.79 33.39 0.10
C ALA A 148 5.64 34.63 0.42
N ASP A 149 6.87 34.47 0.93
CA ASP A 149 7.69 35.57 1.44
C ASP A 149 8.48 36.30 0.37
N GLU A 150 9.08 35.57 -0.58
CA GLU A 150 10.01 36.14 -1.58
C GLU A 150 9.29 36.59 -2.85
N LEU A 151 8.36 35.77 -3.37
CA LEU A 151 7.54 36.11 -4.54
C LEU A 151 6.23 36.81 -4.20
N GLU A 152 5.99 36.99 -2.91
CA GLU A 152 4.87 37.72 -2.37
C GLU A 152 3.46 37.20 -2.68
N LYS A 153 3.33 35.93 -3.08
CA LYS A 153 2.05 35.34 -3.51
C LYS A 153 1.11 35.01 -2.36
N ARG A 154 -0.19 34.97 -2.66
CA ARG A 154 -1.24 34.42 -1.79
C ARG A 154 -1.19 32.89 -1.82
N VAL A 155 -0.40 32.32 -0.91
CA VAL A 155 -0.21 30.87 -0.77
C VAL A 155 -1.16 30.29 0.27
N VAL A 156 -1.90 29.24 -0.08
CA VAL A 156 -2.68 28.41 0.84
C VAL A 156 -2.13 26.99 0.83
N ILE A 157 -1.84 26.43 2.00
CA ILE A 157 -1.36 25.07 2.19
C ILE A 157 -2.53 24.21 2.69
N ILE A 158 -2.81 23.12 1.98
CA ILE A 158 -3.75 22.08 2.40
C ILE A 158 -2.93 20.98 3.06
N ASP A 159 -2.99 20.93 4.39
CA ASP A 159 -2.12 20.07 5.21
C ASP A 159 -2.96 18.98 5.90
N THR A 160 -2.90 17.76 5.36
CA THR A 160 -3.65 16.61 5.87
C THR A 160 -2.91 15.91 7.00
N SER A 161 -1.59 15.82 6.90
CA SER A 161 -0.74 15.08 7.85
C SER A 161 -0.12 15.97 8.94
N ASN A 162 -0.36 17.28 8.85
CA ASN A 162 0.29 18.35 9.61
C ASN A 162 1.83 18.34 9.47
N GLU A 163 2.35 17.77 8.39
CA GLU A 163 3.80 17.65 8.21
C GLU A 163 4.41 18.91 7.63
N ILE A 164 3.66 19.71 6.85
CA ILE A 164 4.21 20.91 6.20
C ILE A 164 4.33 22.03 7.23
N ALA A 165 3.24 22.32 7.93
CA ALA A 165 3.15 23.48 8.81
C ALA A 165 3.25 23.15 10.30
N GLY A 166 3.38 21.87 10.66
CA GLY A 166 3.46 21.42 12.04
C GLY A 166 2.11 21.13 12.69
N ASP A 167 2.15 20.33 13.75
CA ASP A 167 1.00 20.00 14.59
C ASP A 167 0.66 21.20 15.51
N GLY A 168 -0.63 21.55 15.66
CA GLY A 168 -1.14 22.68 16.47
C GLY A 168 -1.80 23.80 15.65
N ASP A 169 -2.53 24.73 16.28
CA ASP A 169 -3.33 25.76 15.58
C ASP A 169 -2.50 26.86 14.93
N VAL A 170 -1.35 27.19 15.52
CA VAL A 170 -0.43 28.20 14.99
C VAL A 170 0.69 27.51 14.19
N PRO A 171 0.79 27.76 12.88
CA PRO A 171 1.74 27.08 12.01
C PRO A 171 3.20 27.47 12.30
N HIS A 172 4.13 26.58 11.94
CA HIS A 172 5.57 26.81 12.04
C HIS A 172 6.01 27.98 11.13
N PRO A 173 6.88 28.89 11.57
CA PRO A 173 7.39 30.01 10.76
C PRO A 173 8.11 29.64 9.45
N ALA A 174 8.35 28.36 9.20
CA ALA A 174 9.10 27.86 8.05
C ALA A 174 8.26 27.80 6.78
N ILE A 175 6.95 28.01 6.88
CA ILE A 175 6.06 28.22 5.73
C ILE A 175 5.97 29.71 5.34
N GLY A 176 6.68 30.60 6.05
CA GLY A 176 6.59 32.04 5.84
C GLY A 176 5.20 32.58 6.19
N ARG A 177 4.70 33.52 5.39
CA ARG A 177 3.35 34.06 5.52
C ARG A 177 2.25 33.23 4.86
N ALA A 178 2.56 32.03 4.39
CA ALA A 178 1.56 31.14 3.80
C ALA A 178 0.45 30.84 4.81
N ARG A 179 -0.79 30.77 4.32
CA ARG A 179 -1.94 30.39 5.15
C ARG A 179 -2.09 28.87 5.12
N ARG A 180 -2.53 28.28 6.23
CA ARG A 180 -2.77 26.84 6.33
C ARG A 180 -4.26 26.56 6.51
N MET A 181 -4.76 25.56 5.78
CA MET A 181 -6.03 24.90 6.04
C MET A 181 -5.74 23.46 6.45
N GLN A 182 -6.13 23.09 7.68
CA GLN A 182 -5.98 21.72 8.17
C GLN A 182 -7.15 20.87 7.71
N VAL A 183 -6.85 19.64 7.30
CA VAL A 183 -7.87 18.68 6.90
C VAL A 183 -8.19 17.79 8.10
N ALA A 184 -9.45 17.81 8.57
CA ALA A 184 -9.85 17.03 9.73
C ALA A 184 -9.77 15.51 9.49
N ARG A 185 -10.03 15.08 8.26
CA ARG A 185 -9.99 13.67 7.83
C ARG A 185 -9.47 13.58 6.40
N PRO A 186 -8.55 12.66 6.06
CA PRO A 186 -7.98 12.55 4.71
C PRO A 186 -9.04 12.51 3.61
N GLU A 187 -10.13 11.78 3.82
CA GLU A 187 -11.24 11.68 2.86
C GLU A 187 -11.87 13.03 2.46
N LEU A 188 -11.75 14.06 3.31
CA LEU A 188 -12.32 15.39 3.09
C LEU A 188 -11.37 16.36 2.39
N GLN A 189 -10.13 15.94 2.11
CA GLN A 189 -9.10 16.82 1.54
C GLN A 189 -9.57 17.53 0.27
N HIS A 190 -10.24 16.81 -0.64
CA HIS A 190 -10.79 17.38 -1.87
C HIS A 190 -11.78 18.53 -1.61
N GLN A 191 -12.58 18.48 -0.54
CA GLN A 191 -13.52 19.54 -0.18
C GLN A 191 -12.78 20.78 0.30
N VAL A 192 -11.78 20.57 1.17
CA VAL A 192 -10.93 21.65 1.69
C VAL A 192 -10.14 22.33 0.54
N MET A 193 -9.70 21.56 -0.46
CA MET A 193 -9.07 22.10 -1.66
C MET A 193 -10.00 23.04 -2.45
N ILE A 194 -11.27 22.68 -2.61
CA ILE A 194 -12.27 23.52 -3.29
C ILE A 194 -12.61 24.75 -2.45
N GLU A 195 -12.84 24.56 -1.15
CA GLU A 195 -13.11 25.63 -0.19
C GLU A 195 -12.01 26.69 -0.19
N ALA A 196 -10.74 26.27 -0.28
CA ALA A 196 -9.59 27.17 -0.35
C ALA A 196 -9.70 28.16 -1.51
N VAL A 197 -10.12 27.68 -2.69
CA VAL A 197 -10.30 28.56 -3.86
C VAL A 197 -11.51 29.45 -3.71
N GLU A 198 -12.62 28.91 -3.25
CA GLU A 198 -13.89 29.64 -3.11
C GLU A 198 -13.80 30.79 -2.09
N ASN A 199 -13.11 30.56 -0.98
CA ASN A 199 -13.13 31.49 0.16
C ASN A 199 -11.88 32.34 0.29
N HIS A 200 -10.75 31.97 -0.32
CA HIS A 200 -9.47 32.64 -0.06
C HIS A 200 -8.74 33.19 -1.30
N MET A 201 -9.29 33.02 -2.51
CA MET A 201 -8.72 33.51 -3.78
C MET A 201 -7.18 33.37 -3.88
N PRO A 202 -6.65 32.15 -3.66
CA PRO A 202 -5.21 31.92 -3.66
C PRO A 202 -4.61 32.08 -5.06
N GLU A 203 -3.34 32.48 -5.10
CA GLU A 203 -2.52 32.41 -6.33
C GLU A 203 -1.81 31.06 -6.43
N VAL A 204 -1.52 30.46 -5.28
CA VAL A 204 -0.87 29.16 -5.17
C VAL A 204 -1.61 28.32 -4.14
N ILE A 205 -1.89 27.07 -4.48
CA ILE A 205 -2.25 26.04 -3.51
C ILE A 205 -1.12 25.00 -3.42
N VAL A 206 -0.67 24.77 -2.19
CA VAL A 206 0.32 23.73 -1.87
C VAL A 206 -0.41 22.56 -1.22
N ILE A 207 -0.24 21.35 -1.76
CA ILE A 207 -0.96 20.15 -1.33
C ILE A 207 0.07 19.11 -0.89
N ASP A 208 -0.06 18.59 0.32
CA ASP A 208 0.89 17.60 0.85
C ASP A 208 0.97 16.37 -0.05
N GLU A 209 -0.14 15.67 -0.23
CA GLU A 209 -0.20 14.45 -1.02
C GLU A 209 -1.54 14.29 -1.73
N ILE A 210 -1.50 13.97 -3.03
CA ILE A 210 -2.65 13.66 -3.86
C ILE A 210 -2.64 12.15 -4.12
N GLY A 211 -3.67 11.46 -3.61
CA GLY A 211 -3.81 10.01 -3.65
C GLY A 211 -5.15 9.52 -4.19
N THR A 212 -6.21 10.34 -4.17
CA THR A 212 -7.58 9.89 -4.54
C THR A 212 -8.10 10.52 -5.85
N GLU A 213 -9.10 9.88 -6.45
CA GLU A 213 -9.74 10.38 -7.69
C GLU A 213 -10.38 11.75 -7.47
N LEU A 214 -11.01 11.95 -6.31
CA LEU A 214 -11.66 13.21 -5.94
C LEU A 214 -10.64 14.35 -5.78
N GLU A 215 -9.47 14.07 -5.19
CA GLU A 215 -8.38 15.05 -5.10
C GLU A 215 -7.80 15.39 -6.48
N ALA A 216 -7.63 14.39 -7.35
CA ALA A 216 -7.15 14.62 -8.72
C ALA A 216 -8.13 15.47 -9.53
N LEU A 217 -9.44 15.20 -9.39
CA LEU A 217 -10.50 16.01 -9.97
C LEU A 217 -10.48 17.44 -9.43
N ALA A 218 -10.38 17.60 -8.11
CA ALA A 218 -10.32 18.91 -7.47
C ALA A 218 -9.09 19.71 -7.94
N ALA A 219 -7.91 19.07 -8.00
CA ALA A 219 -6.70 19.67 -8.54
C ALA A 219 -6.90 20.16 -9.99
N ARG A 220 -7.50 19.35 -10.86
CA ARG A 220 -7.83 19.76 -12.23
C ARG A 220 -8.74 21.00 -12.25
N THR A 221 -9.83 20.99 -11.49
CA THR A 221 -10.77 22.13 -11.41
C THR A 221 -10.08 23.41 -10.89
N ILE A 222 -9.14 23.28 -9.96
CA ILE A 222 -8.37 24.40 -9.42
C ILE A 222 -7.40 24.96 -10.47
N ALA A 223 -6.68 24.08 -11.18
CA ALA A 223 -5.77 24.48 -12.25
C ALA A 223 -6.51 25.18 -13.40
N GLU A 224 -7.70 24.70 -13.77
CA GLU A 224 -8.55 25.33 -14.80
C GLU A 224 -8.98 26.76 -14.42
N ARG A 225 -9.00 27.09 -13.12
CA ARG A 225 -9.23 28.46 -12.62
C ARG A 225 -7.98 29.34 -12.62
N GLY A 226 -6.84 28.83 -13.10
CA GLY A 226 -5.58 29.56 -13.21
C GLY A 226 -4.78 29.67 -11.92
N VAL A 227 -5.09 28.85 -10.91
CA VAL A 227 -4.33 28.79 -9.66
C VAL A 227 -3.11 27.89 -9.85
N GLN A 228 -1.92 28.36 -9.43
CA GLN A 228 -0.71 27.54 -9.46
C GLN A 228 -0.82 26.41 -8.43
N LEU A 229 -0.56 25.17 -8.83
CA LEU A 229 -0.55 24.03 -7.93
C LEU A 229 0.88 23.57 -7.66
N VAL A 230 1.19 23.32 -6.40
CA VAL A 230 2.40 22.61 -5.99
C VAL A 230 1.97 21.45 -5.10
N GLY A 231 2.28 20.21 -5.47
CA GLY A 231 1.92 19.11 -4.58
C GLY A 231 2.73 17.86 -4.81
N THR A 232 2.53 16.86 -3.96
CA THR A 232 3.10 15.53 -4.18
C THR A 232 2.03 14.51 -4.53
N ALA A 233 2.43 13.39 -5.13
CA ALA A 233 1.53 12.28 -5.39
C ALA A 233 2.21 10.94 -5.06
N HIS A 234 1.38 9.93 -4.84
CA HIS A 234 1.84 8.55 -4.70
C HIS A 234 2.49 8.06 -6.00
N GLY A 235 3.80 7.87 -5.97
CA GLY A 235 4.57 7.40 -7.12
C GLY A 235 6.04 7.77 -7.01
N ASN A 236 6.90 6.87 -7.48
CA ASN A 236 8.34 7.12 -7.51
C ASN A 236 8.77 7.84 -8.79
N ARG A 237 8.06 7.56 -9.90
CA ARG A 237 8.35 8.06 -11.24
C ARG A 237 7.06 8.39 -11.99
N LEU A 238 7.15 9.23 -13.00
CA LEU A 238 6.04 9.66 -13.84
C LEU A 238 5.40 8.47 -14.59
N ASP A 239 6.19 7.46 -14.94
CA ASP A 239 5.69 6.21 -15.56
C ASP A 239 4.73 5.43 -14.64
N ASN A 240 4.85 5.58 -13.32
CA ASN A 240 3.88 4.99 -12.40
C ASN A 240 2.51 5.68 -12.50
N LEU A 241 2.49 6.99 -12.72
CA LEU A 241 1.25 7.77 -12.87
C LEU A 241 0.54 7.44 -14.18
N VAL A 242 1.30 7.12 -15.24
CA VAL A 242 0.74 6.67 -16.53
C VAL A 242 -0.07 5.38 -16.38
N LYS A 243 0.39 4.47 -15.51
CA LYS A 243 -0.25 3.17 -15.27
C LYS A 243 -1.37 3.25 -14.23
N ASN A 244 -1.41 4.31 -13.41
CA ASN A 244 -2.39 4.48 -12.36
C ASN A 244 -3.64 5.19 -12.90
N PRO A 245 -4.80 4.51 -13.02
CA PRO A 245 -6.01 5.12 -13.59
C PRO A 245 -6.49 6.34 -12.78
N THR A 246 -6.37 6.29 -11.45
CA THR A 246 -6.79 7.35 -10.52
C THR A 246 -5.94 8.61 -10.65
N LEU A 247 -4.61 8.46 -10.66
CA LEU A 247 -3.67 9.59 -10.70
C LEU A 247 -3.31 10.03 -12.11
N SER A 248 -3.66 9.25 -13.14
CA SER A 248 -3.42 9.62 -14.54
C SER A 248 -4.06 10.95 -14.93
N ASP A 249 -5.15 11.33 -14.26
CA ASP A 249 -5.83 12.61 -14.49
C ASP A 249 -4.92 13.83 -14.17
N LEU A 250 -3.96 13.70 -13.25
CA LEU A 250 -2.99 14.75 -12.94
C LEU A 250 -2.03 15.05 -14.10
N ILE A 251 -1.80 14.06 -14.96
CA ILE A 251 -0.88 14.15 -16.11
C ILE A 251 -1.63 14.22 -17.45
N GLY A 252 -2.92 14.57 -17.40
CA GLY A 252 -3.76 14.83 -18.57
C GLY A 252 -4.76 13.71 -18.90
N GLY A 253 -4.84 12.68 -18.07
CA GLY A 253 -5.72 11.52 -18.21
C GLY A 253 -5.35 10.65 -19.40
N ILE A 254 -5.39 9.32 -19.29
CA ILE A 254 -5.03 8.44 -20.42
C ILE A 254 -6.27 7.72 -20.95
N GLN A 255 -6.41 7.68 -22.27
CA GLN A 255 -7.50 6.98 -22.95
C GLN A 255 -7.00 6.23 -24.17
N SER A 256 -7.72 5.17 -24.55
CA SER A 256 -7.50 4.47 -25.80
C SER A 256 -8.30 5.14 -26.91
N VAL A 257 -7.61 5.59 -27.96
CA VAL A 257 -8.22 6.20 -29.16
C VAL A 257 -8.04 5.26 -30.35
N THR A 258 -9.09 5.14 -31.15
CA THR A 258 -9.03 4.39 -32.42
C THR A 258 -8.66 5.34 -33.56
N LEU A 259 -7.46 5.17 -34.11
CA LEU A 259 -6.97 5.87 -35.29
C LEU A 259 -7.63 5.32 -36.56
N GLY A 260 -7.87 6.20 -37.53
CA GLY A 260 -8.23 5.81 -38.89
C GLY A 260 -7.07 5.09 -39.59
N ASP A 261 -7.40 4.31 -40.62
CA ASP A 261 -6.45 3.42 -41.32
C ASP A 261 -5.24 4.17 -41.91
N GLU A 262 -5.44 5.39 -42.41
CA GLU A 262 -4.37 6.23 -42.93
C GLU A 262 -3.44 6.74 -41.84
N GLU A 263 -3.96 7.19 -40.70
CA GLU A 263 -3.17 7.73 -39.59
C GLU A 263 -2.42 6.63 -38.84
N ALA A 264 -3.05 5.46 -38.64
CA ALA A 264 -2.39 4.28 -38.08
C ALA A 264 -1.21 3.81 -38.96
N ARG A 265 -1.39 3.81 -40.29
CA ARG A 265 -0.33 3.47 -41.24
C ARG A 265 0.78 4.53 -41.24
N ARG A 266 0.45 5.82 -41.16
CA ARG A 266 1.43 6.92 -41.06
C ARG A 266 2.29 6.81 -39.80
N ARG A 267 1.69 6.45 -38.66
CA ARG A 267 2.39 6.33 -37.36
C ARG A 267 3.09 5.00 -37.16
N GLY A 268 2.85 4.01 -38.04
CA GLY A 268 3.37 2.65 -37.87
C GLY A 268 2.84 1.96 -36.61
N SER A 269 1.65 2.36 -36.14
CA SER A 269 1.05 1.89 -34.89
C SER A 269 -0.18 1.02 -35.16
N GLN A 270 -0.67 0.35 -34.11
CA GLN A 270 -1.96 -0.32 -34.17
C GLN A 270 -3.09 0.72 -34.34
N LYS A 271 -4.28 0.26 -34.77
CA LYS A 271 -5.46 1.13 -34.85
C LYS A 271 -5.89 1.66 -33.48
N SER A 272 -5.61 0.94 -32.40
CA SER A 272 -5.86 1.41 -31.04
C SER A 272 -4.54 1.88 -30.42
N VAL A 273 -4.50 3.13 -29.95
CA VAL A 273 -3.33 3.71 -29.28
C VAL A 273 -3.75 4.44 -28.01
N LEU A 274 -2.86 4.52 -27.02
CA LEU A 274 -3.08 5.34 -25.84
C LEU A 274 -2.69 6.80 -26.15
N GLU A 275 -3.58 7.73 -25.81
CA GLU A 275 -3.34 9.17 -25.90
C GLU A 275 -3.85 9.87 -24.64
N ARG A 276 -3.32 11.07 -24.37
CA ARG A 276 -3.83 11.92 -23.30
C ARG A 276 -5.23 12.45 -23.64
N LYS A 277 -6.09 12.60 -22.62
CA LYS A 277 -7.45 13.16 -22.75
C LYS A 277 -7.43 14.69 -22.83
N ALA A 278 -6.52 15.32 -22.09
CA ALA A 278 -6.45 16.75 -21.87
C ALA A 278 -4.98 17.21 -21.62
N PRO A 279 -4.72 18.53 -21.58
CA PRO A 279 -3.48 19.05 -21.00
C PRO A 279 -3.28 18.54 -19.55
N PRO A 280 -2.03 18.31 -19.12
CA PRO A 280 -1.77 17.90 -17.76
C PRO A 280 -2.13 19.01 -16.76
N THR A 281 -2.60 18.64 -15.57
CA THR A 281 -2.86 19.57 -14.46
C THR A 281 -1.57 20.23 -13.97
N PHE A 282 -0.45 19.48 -14.04
CA PHE A 282 0.88 19.96 -13.69
C PHE A 282 1.75 20.07 -14.95
N ASP A 283 2.32 21.26 -15.17
CA ASP A 283 3.19 21.52 -16.31
C ASP A 283 4.57 20.86 -16.13
N ILE A 284 5.06 20.86 -14.89
CA ILE A 284 6.37 20.37 -14.48
C ILE A 284 6.21 19.19 -13.52
N ALA A 285 7.00 18.13 -13.71
CA ALA A 285 7.15 17.06 -12.72
C ALA A 285 8.60 16.93 -12.26
N VAL A 286 8.80 16.73 -10.97
CA VAL A 286 10.12 16.59 -10.34
C VAL A 286 10.17 15.25 -9.60
N GLU A 287 10.96 14.30 -10.11
CA GLU A 287 11.21 13.02 -9.45
C GLU A 287 12.42 13.15 -8.50
N MET A 288 12.17 13.06 -7.19
CA MET A 288 13.20 13.02 -6.17
C MET A 288 13.72 11.60 -6.02
N THR A 289 14.82 11.28 -6.72
CA THR A 289 15.50 9.99 -6.59
C THR A 289 16.27 9.87 -5.28
N GLU A 290 16.96 10.97 -4.92
CA GLU A 290 17.74 11.15 -3.70
C GLU A 290 17.63 12.61 -3.23
N ARG A 291 18.04 12.91 -1.98
CA ARG A 291 18.00 14.27 -1.43
C ARG A 291 18.77 15.29 -2.26
N GLN A 292 19.87 14.87 -2.90
CA GLN A 292 20.78 15.72 -3.67
C GLN A 292 20.71 15.48 -5.18
N LYS A 293 19.78 14.64 -5.67
CA LYS A 293 19.65 14.27 -7.09
C LYS A 293 18.20 14.17 -7.52
N TRP A 294 17.76 15.13 -8.32
CA TRP A 294 16.38 15.24 -8.80
C TRP A 294 16.33 15.14 -10.32
N VAL A 295 15.27 14.52 -10.83
CA VAL A 295 14.98 14.43 -12.27
C VAL A 295 13.83 15.36 -12.57
N VAL A 296 14.02 16.27 -13.52
CA VAL A 296 13.06 17.30 -13.90
C VAL A 296 12.51 17.01 -15.28
N HIS A 297 11.18 16.95 -15.34
CA HIS A 297 10.38 16.95 -16.56
C HIS A 297 9.74 18.33 -16.70
N GLU A 298 10.43 19.25 -17.38
CA GLU A 298 9.95 20.63 -17.52
C GLU A 298 8.64 20.73 -18.35
N HIS A 299 8.45 19.80 -19.29
CA HIS A 299 7.25 19.68 -20.11
C HIS A 299 6.64 18.29 -19.91
N VAL A 300 5.74 18.17 -18.94
CA VAL A 300 5.04 16.91 -18.63
C VAL A 300 4.29 16.40 -19.86
N ALA A 301 3.58 17.27 -20.58
CA ALA A 301 2.82 16.90 -21.78
C ALA A 301 3.67 16.14 -22.81
N GLU A 302 4.84 16.67 -23.16
CA GLU A 302 5.75 16.04 -24.12
C GLU A 302 6.37 14.75 -23.58
N THR A 303 6.69 14.74 -22.29
CA THR A 303 7.23 13.55 -21.61
C THR A 303 6.23 12.40 -21.67
N ILE A 304 4.97 12.64 -21.32
CA ILE A 304 3.92 11.63 -21.36
C ILE A 304 3.65 11.17 -22.79
N ASP A 305 3.60 12.09 -23.77
CA ASP A 305 3.37 11.73 -25.17
C ASP A 305 4.51 10.85 -25.71
N ASN A 306 5.75 11.06 -25.26
CA ASN A 306 6.88 10.19 -25.61
C ASN A 306 6.75 8.81 -24.93
N LEU A 307 6.39 8.76 -23.65
CA LEU A 307 6.18 7.51 -22.91
C LEU A 307 5.06 6.66 -23.54
N LEU A 308 3.92 7.27 -23.88
CA LEU A 308 2.80 6.58 -24.53
C LEU A 308 3.15 6.04 -25.92
N ARG A 309 4.12 6.66 -26.61
CA ARG A 309 4.67 6.20 -27.90
C ARG A 309 5.79 5.17 -27.74
N GLY A 310 6.12 4.75 -26.51
CA GLY A 310 7.20 3.81 -26.22
C GLY A 310 8.60 4.38 -26.41
N ARG A 311 8.75 5.72 -26.44
CA ARG A 311 10.05 6.40 -26.51
C ARG A 311 10.54 6.73 -25.11
N GLN A 312 11.84 6.61 -24.87
CA GLN A 312 12.44 7.06 -23.60
C GLN A 312 12.62 8.58 -23.62
N PRO A 313 12.02 9.32 -22.66
CA PRO A 313 12.30 10.74 -22.50
C PRO A 313 13.75 10.96 -22.04
N THR A 314 14.28 12.15 -22.30
CA THR A 314 15.64 12.58 -21.89
C THR A 314 15.53 13.71 -20.85
N PRO A 315 15.11 13.39 -19.61
CA PRO A 315 14.86 14.43 -18.62
C PRO A 315 16.15 15.09 -18.14
N GLU A 316 15.99 16.28 -17.57
CA GLU A 316 17.06 16.98 -16.87
C GLU A 316 17.34 16.29 -15.54
N VAL A 317 18.60 16.04 -15.23
CA VAL A 317 19.06 15.56 -13.93
C VAL A 317 19.84 16.67 -13.26
N ARG A 318 19.31 17.14 -12.14
CA ARG A 318 19.86 18.22 -11.33
C ARG A 318 20.47 17.64 -10.06
N THR A 319 21.74 17.96 -9.82
CA THR A 319 22.50 17.47 -8.67
C THR A 319 23.13 18.62 -7.89
N VAL A 320 23.10 18.53 -6.56
CA VAL A 320 23.81 19.48 -5.69
C VAL A 320 25.17 18.90 -5.36
N ASN A 321 26.22 19.64 -5.70
CA ASN A 321 27.60 19.30 -5.35
C ASN A 321 27.90 19.65 -3.89
N ALA A 322 29.01 19.13 -3.36
CA ALA A 322 29.43 19.38 -1.97
C ALA A 322 29.71 20.86 -1.66
N ASP A 323 29.94 21.69 -2.69
CA ASP A 323 30.11 23.14 -2.58
C ASP A 323 28.78 23.92 -2.61
N GLY A 324 27.64 23.22 -2.76
CA GLY A 324 26.31 23.81 -2.89
C GLY A 324 25.94 24.26 -4.30
N SER A 325 26.81 24.07 -5.30
CA SER A 325 26.49 24.38 -6.71
C SER A 325 25.55 23.33 -7.32
N VAL A 326 24.62 23.78 -8.15
CA VAL A 326 23.70 22.89 -8.89
C VAL A 326 24.29 22.58 -10.25
N THR A 327 24.50 21.30 -10.54
CA THR A 327 24.88 20.81 -11.87
C THR A 327 23.66 20.25 -12.57
N VAL A 328 23.36 20.77 -13.76
CA VAL A 328 22.31 20.26 -14.64
C VAL A 328 22.95 19.41 -15.72
N THR A 329 22.48 18.18 -15.86
CA THR A 329 22.88 17.22 -16.89
C THR A 329 21.64 16.66 -17.58
N HIS A 330 21.77 16.09 -18.77
CA HIS A 330 20.66 15.39 -19.43
C HIS A 330 20.97 13.91 -19.47
N GLU A 331 20.03 13.06 -19.05
CA GLU A 331 20.15 11.61 -19.23
C GLU A 331 20.03 11.30 -20.72
N LEU A 332 21.14 10.86 -21.33
CA LEU A 332 21.12 10.32 -22.69
C LEU A 332 20.37 8.98 -22.70
N PRO A 333 19.57 8.67 -23.74
CA PRO A 333 18.90 7.39 -23.82
C PRO A 333 19.92 6.27 -23.77
N THR A 334 19.81 5.36 -22.81
CA THR A 334 20.60 4.12 -22.83
C THR A 334 20.12 3.32 -24.03
N VAL A 335 20.91 3.30 -25.10
CA VAL A 335 20.69 2.36 -26.20
C VAL A 335 20.76 0.96 -25.58
N PRO A 336 19.74 0.11 -25.70
CA PRO A 336 19.84 -1.26 -25.22
C PRO A 336 20.99 -1.91 -25.98
N GLU A 337 22.05 -2.28 -25.26
CA GLU A 337 23.13 -3.09 -25.82
C GLU A 337 22.47 -4.36 -26.37
N THR A 338 22.45 -4.47 -27.70
CA THR A 338 22.15 -5.73 -28.34
C THR A 338 23.18 -6.73 -27.82
N PRO A 339 22.77 -7.93 -27.34
CA PRO A 339 23.73 -8.90 -26.86
C PRO A 339 24.64 -9.27 -28.03
N SER A 340 25.86 -8.73 -28.02
CA SER A 340 26.85 -9.09 -29.01
C SER A 340 27.18 -10.56 -28.78
N MET A 341 26.69 -11.41 -29.69
CA MET A 341 27.09 -12.81 -29.77
C MET A 341 28.61 -12.85 -29.84
N GLY A 342 29.22 -13.38 -28.77
CA GLY A 342 30.66 -13.48 -28.61
C GLY A 342 31.29 -14.14 -29.84
N ARG A 343 32.03 -13.35 -30.60
CA ARG A 343 33.00 -13.85 -31.58
C ARG A 343 34.37 -13.82 -30.92
N SER A 344 34.87 -15.01 -30.69
CA SER A 344 36.24 -15.34 -30.31
C SER A 344 37.25 -14.57 -31.17
N SER A 345 38.03 -13.68 -30.55
CA SER A 345 39.21 -13.10 -31.19
C SER A 345 40.42 -13.99 -30.88
N ARG A 346 40.85 -14.72 -31.91
CA ARG A 346 42.14 -15.39 -31.97
C ARG A 346 43.14 -14.36 -32.50
N ASN A 347 44.18 -14.08 -31.72
CA ASN A 347 45.29 -13.22 -32.10
C ASN A 347 45.91 -13.63 -33.45
N GLY A 348 46.07 -12.67 -34.36
CA GLY A 348 46.76 -12.84 -35.64
C GLY A 348 47.09 -11.49 -36.27
N VAL A 349 48.37 -11.11 -36.20
CA VAL A 349 48.99 -9.86 -36.65
C VAL A 349 49.26 -9.87 -38.16
N ARG A 350 48.80 -8.86 -38.93
CA ARG A 350 49.58 -8.03 -39.91
C ARG A 350 48.74 -7.28 -40.96
N ASN A 351 49.03 -5.97 -41.06
CA ASN A 351 49.17 -5.07 -42.24
C ASN A 351 48.19 -5.10 -43.43
N ASN A 352 47.32 -4.07 -43.48
CA ASN A 352 47.14 -3.00 -44.50
C ASN A 352 47.22 -3.29 -46.04
N PRO A 353 46.67 -2.40 -46.91
CA PRO A 353 45.29 -2.36 -47.43
C PRO A 353 45.24 -2.49 -48.99
N LEU A 354 44.04 -2.58 -49.62
CA LEU A 354 43.67 -1.98 -50.94
C LEU A 354 42.35 -2.58 -51.52
N SER A 355 41.34 -1.70 -51.61
CA SER A 355 40.41 -1.41 -52.73
C SER A 355 39.93 -2.47 -53.76
N ILE A 356 38.63 -2.34 -54.11
CA ILE A 356 37.93 -2.50 -55.42
C ILE A 356 36.75 -3.51 -55.40
N ALA A 357 35.54 -3.00 -55.69
CA ALA A 357 34.31 -3.73 -56.07
C ALA A 357 34.25 -3.88 -57.62
N PRO A 358 33.19 -4.40 -58.29
CA PRO A 358 32.06 -5.28 -57.91
C PRO A 358 31.91 -6.50 -58.87
N THR A 359 31.06 -7.49 -58.58
CA THR A 359 30.28 -8.27 -59.59
C THR A 359 29.28 -9.22 -58.92
N ALA A 360 28.05 -9.26 -59.45
CA ALA A 360 26.99 -10.24 -59.20
C ALA A 360 26.84 -11.15 -60.46
N PRO A 361 25.84 -12.05 -60.58
CA PRO A 361 25.15 -12.92 -59.61
C PRO A 361 25.25 -14.42 -60.03
N GLN A 362 24.90 -15.38 -59.18
CA GLN A 362 24.43 -16.69 -59.66
C GLN A 362 23.50 -17.41 -58.68
N GLU A 363 22.55 -18.11 -59.28
CA GLU A 363 21.32 -18.70 -58.77
C GLU A 363 21.50 -20.02 -58.00
N GLY A 364 20.45 -20.38 -57.25
CA GLY A 364 20.03 -21.78 -57.07
C GLY A 364 20.39 -22.43 -55.74
N PHE A 365 19.41 -22.58 -54.84
CA PHE A 365 18.67 -23.85 -54.63
C PHE A 365 17.82 -23.75 -53.35
N PHE A 366 16.53 -24.07 -53.52
CA PHE A 366 15.47 -24.08 -52.53
C PHE A 366 15.19 -25.55 -52.16
N THR A 367 15.18 -25.92 -50.87
CA THR A 367 14.46 -27.10 -50.35
C THR A 367 13.95 -26.85 -48.92
N PRO A 368 12.79 -27.44 -48.52
CA PRO A 368 11.93 -26.95 -47.44
C PRO A 368 12.14 -27.68 -46.09
N PRO A 369 11.50 -27.23 -44.99
CA PRO A 369 11.77 -27.71 -43.63
C PRO A 369 10.99 -28.98 -43.27
N PRO A 370 11.45 -29.80 -42.31
CA PRO A 370 10.62 -30.85 -41.73
C PRO A 370 9.76 -30.31 -40.58
N GLN A 371 8.49 -30.69 -40.63
CA GLN A 371 7.44 -30.45 -39.65
C GLN A 371 7.65 -31.24 -38.35
N GLY A 372 7.06 -30.75 -37.26
CA GLY A 372 7.24 -31.25 -35.90
C GLY A 372 6.63 -32.62 -35.59
N ARG A 373 7.00 -33.17 -34.42
CA ARG A 373 6.27 -34.25 -33.75
C ARG A 373 6.45 -34.19 -32.24
N GLY A 374 5.32 -34.31 -31.53
CA GLY A 374 5.17 -34.05 -30.11
C GLY A 374 5.74 -35.10 -29.15
N TRP A 375 5.82 -34.68 -27.89
CA TRP A 375 6.44 -35.39 -26.78
C TRP A 375 5.47 -36.31 -26.04
N ARG A 376 4.77 -37.21 -26.75
CA ARG A 376 3.98 -38.30 -26.13
C ARG A 376 4.01 -39.57 -26.97
N SER A 377 5.10 -40.34 -26.89
CA SER A 377 5.11 -41.73 -27.35
C SER A 377 6.27 -42.55 -26.78
N SER A 378 6.32 -42.71 -25.46
CA SER A 378 6.98 -43.87 -24.83
C SER A 378 6.45 -44.02 -23.39
N GLY A 379 5.30 -44.69 -23.25
CA GLY A 379 4.67 -44.96 -21.96
C GLY A 379 5.44 -45.95 -21.09
N LYS A 380 6.50 -45.47 -20.40
CA LYS A 380 7.14 -46.13 -19.26
C LYS A 380 7.74 -45.07 -18.31
N LEU A 381 7.10 -44.83 -17.17
CA LEU A 381 7.70 -44.11 -16.04
C LEU A 381 8.24 -45.13 -15.03
N LYS A 382 9.49 -44.95 -14.62
CA LYS A 382 10.11 -45.63 -13.46
C LYS A 382 9.90 -44.77 -12.21
N PRO A 383 9.63 -45.36 -11.03
CA PRO A 383 9.57 -44.62 -9.78
C PRO A 383 10.98 -44.31 -9.26
N LEU A 384 11.15 -43.13 -8.65
CA LEU A 384 12.36 -42.77 -7.90
C LEU A 384 12.20 -43.20 -6.42
N SER A 385 13.32 -43.62 -5.84
CA SER A 385 13.50 -44.20 -4.51
C SER A 385 13.54 -43.14 -3.37
N HIS A 386 13.30 -43.61 -2.15
CA HIS A 386 13.17 -42.90 -0.87
C HIS A 386 14.29 -41.89 -0.48
N PRO A 387 14.00 -40.90 0.39
CA PRO A 387 14.94 -39.85 0.79
C PRO A 387 16.02 -40.30 1.78
N THR A 388 17.18 -39.64 1.70
CA THR A 388 18.41 -39.84 2.48
C THR A 388 18.41 -39.08 3.82
N ALA A 389 19.29 -39.54 4.73
CA ALA A 389 19.40 -39.18 6.15
C ALA A 389 19.61 -37.70 6.52
N GLU A 390 19.87 -36.80 5.55
CA GLU A 390 20.04 -35.36 5.84
C GLU A 390 18.70 -34.65 6.10
N GLN A 391 17.58 -35.14 5.56
CA GLN A 391 16.25 -34.57 5.80
C GLN A 391 15.71 -34.86 7.21
N GLN A 392 16.15 -35.95 7.85
CA GLN A 392 15.73 -36.29 9.21
C GLN A 392 16.36 -35.37 10.26
N THR A 393 17.61 -34.93 10.05
CA THR A 393 18.28 -33.93 10.89
C THR A 393 17.63 -32.55 10.79
N PHE A 394 17.15 -32.17 9.60
CA PHE A 394 16.43 -30.91 9.41
C PHE A 394 15.05 -30.92 10.09
N GLU A 395 14.28 -32.01 9.99
CA GLU A 395 12.99 -32.12 10.69
C GLU A 395 13.15 -32.23 12.22
N GLN A 396 14.23 -32.84 12.72
CA GLN A 396 14.49 -32.86 14.17
C GLN A 396 14.83 -31.48 14.73
N LEU A 397 15.57 -30.65 13.98
CA LEU A 397 15.85 -29.26 14.37
C LEU A 397 14.60 -28.37 14.27
N LEU A 398 13.73 -28.62 13.29
CA LEU A 398 12.46 -27.90 13.14
C LEU A 398 11.48 -28.22 14.28
N ASN A 399 11.38 -29.49 14.68
CA ASN A 399 10.53 -29.91 15.80
C ASN A 399 11.07 -29.45 17.17
N ALA A 400 12.40 -29.36 17.34
CA ALA A 400 13.00 -28.78 18.54
C ALA A 400 12.70 -27.28 18.68
N SER A 401 12.68 -26.54 17.55
CA SER A 401 12.31 -25.13 17.53
C SER A 401 10.81 -24.90 17.74
N LEU A 402 9.94 -25.84 17.32
CA LEU A 402 8.50 -25.75 17.54
C LEU A 402 8.12 -26.07 19.00
N ASN A 403 8.85 -26.97 19.67
CA ASN A 403 8.59 -27.31 21.07
C ASN A 403 9.05 -26.22 22.06
N GLN A 404 10.06 -25.39 21.73
CA GLN A 404 10.41 -24.22 22.56
C GLN A 404 9.32 -23.15 22.58
N THR A 405 8.43 -23.12 21.58
CA THR A 405 7.28 -22.21 21.52
C THR A 405 6.07 -22.73 22.33
N PHE A 406 6.11 -23.98 22.80
CA PHE A 406 5.04 -24.60 23.59
C PHE A 406 5.22 -24.47 25.12
N ASP A 407 6.44 -24.21 25.62
CA ASP A 407 6.71 -24.07 27.07
C ASP A 407 6.31 -22.70 27.68
N TYR A 408 5.86 -21.73 26.87
CA TYR A 408 5.34 -20.44 27.37
C TYR A 408 3.81 -20.39 27.50
N ARG A 409 3.09 -21.50 27.25
CA ARG A 409 1.62 -21.55 27.26
C ARG A 409 0.98 -22.33 28.40
N GLU A 410 1.76 -23.02 29.24
CA GLU A 410 1.21 -23.71 30.43
C GLU A 410 1.12 -22.83 31.68
N SER A 411 1.73 -21.63 31.70
CA SER A 411 1.70 -20.74 32.87
C SER A 411 0.50 -19.78 32.93
N GLU A 412 -0.33 -19.71 31.89
CA GLU A 412 -1.59 -18.94 31.92
C GLU A 412 -2.82 -19.80 32.31
N ALA A 413 -2.72 -21.14 32.22
CA ALA A 413 -3.83 -22.05 32.50
C ALA A 413 -4.02 -22.38 33.99
N GLU A 414 -3.01 -22.15 34.84
CA GLU A 414 -3.10 -22.43 36.29
C GLU A 414 -3.59 -21.24 37.14
N MET A 415 -3.77 -20.05 36.56
CA MET A 415 -4.29 -18.86 37.29
C MET A 415 -5.78 -18.56 37.06
N GLN A 416 -6.53 -19.46 36.42
CA GLN A 416 -7.98 -19.34 36.22
C GLN A 416 -8.76 -20.56 36.75
N GLY A 417 -8.18 -21.30 37.71
CA GLY A 417 -8.77 -22.46 38.35
C GLY A 417 -9.72 -22.18 39.53
N GLN A 418 -10.22 -20.94 39.71
CA GLN A 418 -11.15 -20.62 40.80
C GLN A 418 -12.20 -19.58 40.39
N ALA A 419 -13.09 -19.96 39.48
CA ALA A 419 -14.42 -19.36 39.35
C ALA A 419 -15.36 -20.31 38.57
N ALA A 420 -15.44 -21.56 39.01
CA ALA A 420 -16.50 -22.47 38.58
C ALA A 420 -17.63 -22.42 39.62
N GLU A 421 -18.52 -21.45 39.48
CA GLU A 421 -19.92 -21.58 39.91
C GLU A 421 -20.78 -20.51 39.24
N GLY A 422 -21.51 -20.93 38.20
CA GLY A 422 -22.81 -20.42 37.79
C GLY A 422 -22.94 -18.95 37.36
N MET A 423 -22.76 -18.67 36.07
CA MET A 423 -23.50 -17.58 35.42
C MET A 423 -23.76 -17.91 33.94
N TYR A 424 -24.88 -18.59 33.70
CA TYR A 424 -25.45 -18.77 32.37
C TYR A 424 -26.06 -17.44 31.94
N VAL A 425 -25.58 -16.87 30.82
CA VAL A 425 -26.19 -15.67 30.23
C VAL A 425 -27.18 -16.15 29.16
N PRO A 426 -28.50 -15.96 29.30
CA PRO A 426 -29.44 -16.32 28.26
C PRO A 426 -29.20 -15.43 27.04
N GLY A 427 -28.89 -16.05 25.90
CA GLY A 427 -28.84 -15.34 24.62
C GLY A 427 -30.21 -14.78 24.23
N PRO A 428 -30.27 -13.84 23.27
CA PRO A 428 -31.50 -13.10 22.90
C PRO A 428 -32.70 -13.99 22.49
N ASN A 429 -32.47 -15.29 22.23
CA ASN A 429 -33.51 -16.26 21.85
C ASN A 429 -33.53 -17.54 22.73
N GLY A 430 -32.91 -17.53 23.92
CA GLY A 430 -32.99 -18.65 24.88
C GLY A 430 -32.02 -19.82 24.66
N GLU A 431 -30.97 -19.63 23.84
CA GLU A 431 -29.88 -20.61 23.70
C GLU A 431 -28.80 -20.38 24.76
N GLU A 432 -28.28 -21.48 25.33
CA GLU A 432 -27.19 -21.48 26.32
C GLU A 432 -25.85 -21.31 25.60
N LEU A 433 -25.24 -20.13 25.74
CA LEU A 433 -23.89 -19.86 25.23
C LEU A 433 -22.82 -20.18 26.29
N PRO A 434 -21.63 -20.68 25.90
CA PRO A 434 -21.17 -20.90 24.53
C PRO A 434 -21.66 -22.24 23.94
N LEU A 435 -21.90 -22.26 22.63
CA LEU A 435 -22.45 -23.42 21.94
C LEU A 435 -21.36 -24.47 21.62
N HIS A 436 -21.57 -25.73 21.99
CA HIS A 436 -20.61 -26.81 21.79
C HIS A 436 -20.87 -27.55 20.48
N ILE A 437 -19.93 -27.47 19.53
CA ILE A 437 -20.06 -28.11 18.21
C ILE A 437 -19.07 -29.26 18.07
N TYR A 438 -19.56 -30.42 17.63
CA TYR A 438 -18.74 -31.57 17.26
C TYR A 438 -18.47 -31.59 15.74
N PRO A 439 -17.22 -31.34 15.28
CA PRO A 439 -16.89 -31.36 13.87
C PRO A 439 -16.57 -32.77 13.38
N TYR A 440 -17.20 -33.20 12.28
CA TYR A 440 -16.97 -34.52 11.70
C TYR A 440 -16.62 -34.43 10.20
N GLY A 441 -15.36 -34.77 9.88
CA GLY A 441 -14.86 -34.75 8.51
C GLY A 441 -14.62 -33.36 7.93
N VAL A 442 -14.49 -32.35 8.80
CA VAL A 442 -14.15 -30.96 8.48
C VAL A 442 -12.85 -30.64 9.21
N SER A 443 -11.94 -29.86 8.60
CA SER A 443 -10.66 -29.52 9.23
C SER A 443 -10.88 -28.66 10.47
N ARG A 444 -10.40 -29.14 11.63
CA ARG A 444 -10.47 -28.41 12.89
C ARG A 444 -9.76 -27.04 12.80
N HIS A 445 -8.63 -26.99 12.09
CA HIS A 445 -7.91 -25.75 11.85
C HIS A 445 -8.75 -24.72 11.09
N GLN A 446 -9.47 -25.14 10.05
CA GLN A 446 -10.35 -24.23 9.28
C GLN A 446 -11.53 -23.74 10.11
N LEU A 447 -12.09 -24.59 10.99
CA LEU A 447 -13.15 -24.21 11.91
C LEU A 447 -12.66 -23.22 12.97
N ASP A 448 -11.53 -23.50 13.61
CA ASP A 448 -10.93 -22.60 14.61
C ASP A 448 -10.58 -21.24 13.99
N GLN A 449 -10.08 -21.23 12.75
CA GLN A 449 -9.79 -20.01 12.00
C GLN A 449 -11.06 -19.19 11.77
N VAL A 450 -12.15 -19.81 11.33
CA VAL A 450 -13.43 -19.11 11.10
C VAL A 450 -14.02 -18.57 12.42
N ILE A 451 -14.02 -19.37 13.48
CA ILE A 451 -14.57 -18.99 14.79
C ILE A 451 -13.80 -17.81 15.37
N ARG A 452 -12.46 -17.81 15.28
CA ARG A 452 -11.61 -16.70 15.74
C ARG A 452 -11.82 -15.44 14.92
N THR A 453 -11.81 -15.56 13.59
CA THR A 453 -11.95 -14.41 12.69
C THR A 453 -13.31 -13.73 12.85
N LEU A 454 -14.37 -14.52 12.98
CA LEU A 454 -15.73 -14.00 13.15
C LEU A 454 -16.11 -13.73 14.62
N SER A 455 -15.20 -14.02 15.57
CA SER A 455 -15.44 -13.90 17.01
C SER A 455 -16.75 -14.57 17.47
N LEU A 456 -17.04 -15.77 16.96
CA LEU A 456 -18.28 -16.49 17.27
C LEU A 456 -18.20 -17.16 18.65
N PRO A 457 -19.29 -17.16 19.44
CA PRO A 457 -19.34 -17.79 20.76
C PRO A 457 -19.53 -19.32 20.67
N ILE A 458 -18.60 -20.00 19.99
CA ILE A 458 -18.65 -21.45 19.68
C ILE A 458 -17.42 -22.15 20.24
N VAL A 459 -17.61 -23.29 20.90
CA VAL A 459 -16.53 -24.15 21.41
C VAL A 459 -16.53 -25.49 20.66
N LEU A 460 -15.37 -25.89 20.12
CA LEU A 460 -15.24 -27.17 19.40
C LEU A 460 -14.96 -28.33 20.37
N THR A 461 -15.93 -29.22 20.56
CA THR A 461 -15.79 -30.42 21.39
C THR A 461 -15.26 -31.63 20.62
N LYS A 462 -14.56 -32.53 21.32
CA LYS A 462 -14.07 -33.82 20.79
C LYS A 462 -15.02 -34.98 21.09
N ASP A 463 -16.02 -34.75 21.94
CA ASP A 463 -16.98 -35.77 22.34
C ASP A 463 -18.39 -35.37 21.88
N ILE A 464 -19.02 -36.25 21.10
CA ILE A 464 -20.38 -36.05 20.59
C ILE A 464 -21.42 -36.04 21.71
N ASP A 465 -21.10 -36.63 22.86
CA ASP A 465 -22.00 -36.71 24.00
C ASP A 465 -22.18 -35.35 24.71
N SER A 466 -21.20 -34.46 24.52
CA SER A 466 -21.16 -33.10 25.08
C SER A 466 -21.48 -32.01 24.04
N ALA A 467 -21.99 -32.40 22.87
CA ALA A 467 -22.20 -31.50 21.75
C ALA A 467 -23.66 -31.09 21.60
N ASP A 468 -23.90 -29.78 21.46
CA ASP A 468 -25.20 -29.19 21.17
C ASP A 468 -25.57 -29.35 19.68
N ALA A 469 -24.56 -29.44 18.80
CA ALA A 469 -24.76 -29.68 17.37
C ALA A 469 -23.59 -30.43 16.72
N VAL A 470 -23.88 -31.22 15.68
CA VAL A 470 -22.86 -31.89 14.85
C VAL A 470 -22.72 -31.17 13.51
N LEU A 471 -21.50 -30.77 13.16
CA LEU A 471 -21.20 -30.17 11.86
C LEU A 471 -20.37 -31.12 11.01
N ALA A 472 -20.90 -31.57 9.87
CA ALA A 472 -20.22 -32.58 9.06
C ALA A 472 -20.42 -32.45 7.55
N LEU A 473 -19.47 -32.96 6.76
CA LEU A 473 -19.59 -33.01 5.31
C LEU A 473 -20.71 -33.96 4.85
N ARG A 474 -21.51 -33.52 3.87
CA ARG A 474 -22.61 -34.30 3.28
C ARG A 474 -22.13 -35.61 2.66
N SER A 475 -20.92 -35.63 2.08
CA SER A 475 -20.29 -36.83 1.54
C SER A 475 -20.04 -37.90 2.61
N HIS A 476 -19.62 -37.49 3.81
CA HIS A 476 -19.29 -38.39 4.92
C HIS A 476 -20.53 -38.88 5.66
N ILE A 477 -21.57 -38.05 5.79
CA ILE A 477 -22.86 -38.47 6.37
C ILE A 477 -23.55 -39.52 5.50
N LYS A 478 -23.46 -39.41 4.16
CA LYS A 478 -24.11 -40.34 3.24
C LYS A 478 -23.55 -41.77 3.37
N ASN A 479 -22.28 -41.89 3.73
CA ASN A 479 -21.55 -43.16 3.78
C ASN A 479 -21.43 -43.77 5.20
N HIS A 480 -21.70 -43.02 6.27
CA HIS A 480 -21.58 -43.50 7.66
C HIS A 480 -22.94 -43.57 8.39
N SER A 481 -23.58 -44.75 8.41
CA SER A 481 -24.85 -45.00 9.10
C SER A 481 -24.77 -44.87 10.63
N LYS A 482 -23.61 -45.15 11.24
CA LYS A 482 -23.39 -45.11 12.69
C LYS A 482 -23.53 -43.71 13.30
N LEU A 483 -22.96 -42.68 12.67
CA LEU A 483 -23.02 -41.30 13.17
C LEU A 483 -24.45 -40.75 13.12
N ARG A 484 -25.19 -41.09 12.07
CA ARG A 484 -26.61 -40.73 11.94
C ARG A 484 -27.49 -41.45 12.97
N HIS A 485 -27.20 -42.71 13.29
CA HIS A 485 -27.91 -43.40 14.37
C HIS A 485 -27.58 -42.82 15.75
N LEU A 486 -26.32 -42.48 16.01
CA LEU A 486 -25.87 -41.93 17.30
C LEU A 486 -26.46 -40.53 17.58
N ALA A 487 -26.44 -39.65 16.57
CA ALA A 487 -27.07 -38.34 16.66
C ALA A 487 -28.60 -38.44 16.76
N LYS A 488 -29.24 -39.39 16.05
CA LYS A 488 -30.69 -39.60 16.12
C LYS A 488 -31.14 -40.20 17.47
N SER A 489 -30.35 -41.10 18.07
CA SER A 489 -30.66 -41.66 19.39
C SER A 489 -30.54 -40.63 20.51
N ARG A 490 -29.70 -39.60 20.34
CA ARG A 490 -29.45 -38.55 21.33
C ARG A 490 -30.12 -37.21 21.00
N GLN A 491 -30.93 -37.16 19.95
CA GLN A 491 -31.65 -35.95 19.48
C GLN A 491 -30.75 -34.74 19.15
N ILE A 492 -29.48 -34.97 18.81
CA ILE A 492 -28.55 -33.88 18.45
C ILE A 492 -28.73 -33.52 16.97
N PRO A 493 -28.96 -32.23 16.63
CA PRO A 493 -29.11 -31.80 15.24
C PRO A 493 -27.80 -31.97 14.45
N ILE A 494 -27.93 -32.48 13.22
CA ILE A 494 -26.79 -32.64 12.29
C ILE A 494 -26.88 -31.57 11.20
N HIS A 495 -25.93 -30.67 11.18
CA HIS A 495 -25.75 -29.65 10.14
C HIS A 495 -24.77 -30.16 9.08
N THR A 496 -25.23 -30.19 7.83
CA THR A 496 -24.46 -30.76 6.72
C THR A 496 -23.85 -29.68 5.83
N LEU A 497 -22.54 -29.77 5.61
CA LEU A 497 -21.79 -28.92 4.68
C LEU A 497 -21.69 -29.58 3.30
N LYS A 498 -21.80 -28.80 2.21
CA LYS A 498 -21.65 -29.32 0.84
C LYS A 498 -20.19 -29.57 0.49
N ALA A 499 -19.28 -28.71 0.97
CA ALA A 499 -17.83 -28.79 0.82
C ALA A 499 -17.12 -28.23 2.06
N SER A 500 -15.84 -28.58 2.26
CA SER A 500 -15.01 -28.10 3.37
C SER A 500 -14.35 -26.75 3.08
N SER A 501 -15.06 -25.84 2.40
CA SER A 501 -14.54 -24.51 2.11
C SER A 501 -14.85 -23.55 3.24
N ILE A 502 -13.92 -22.64 3.50
CA ILE A 502 -13.99 -21.64 4.58
C ILE A 502 -15.27 -20.78 4.51
N PRO A 503 -15.71 -20.29 3.33
CA PRO A 503 -17.00 -19.57 3.21
C PRO A 503 -18.21 -20.42 3.59
N GLN A 504 -18.27 -21.68 3.14
CA GLN A 504 -19.40 -22.57 3.49
C GLN A 504 -19.43 -22.90 4.98
N ILE A 505 -18.26 -23.03 5.61
CA ILE A 505 -18.14 -23.20 7.06
C ILE A 505 -18.64 -21.94 7.78
N ALA A 506 -18.20 -20.75 7.36
CA ALA A 506 -18.64 -19.47 7.92
C ALA A 506 -20.16 -19.26 7.81
N HIS A 507 -20.72 -19.46 6.62
CA HIS A 507 -22.17 -19.38 6.37
C HIS A 507 -22.94 -20.35 7.26
N SER A 508 -22.46 -21.60 7.37
CA SER A 508 -23.16 -22.62 8.14
C SER A 508 -23.09 -22.39 9.64
N LEU A 509 -21.99 -21.85 10.17
CA LEU A 509 -21.85 -21.50 11.58
C LEU A 509 -22.71 -20.27 11.95
N ARG A 510 -22.82 -19.27 11.06
CA ARG A 510 -23.69 -18.09 11.25
C ARG A 510 -25.17 -18.45 11.24
N ARG A 511 -25.57 -19.31 10.30
CA ARG A 511 -26.93 -19.84 10.23
C ARG A 511 -27.28 -20.67 11.47
N LEU A 512 -26.29 -21.39 12.01
CA LEU A 512 -26.47 -22.18 13.24
C LEU A 512 -26.74 -21.26 14.45
N LEU A 513 -26.14 -20.06 14.47
CA LEU A 513 -26.38 -19.04 15.49
C LEU A 513 -27.55 -18.08 15.16
N ASN A 514 -28.37 -18.37 14.13
CA ASN A 514 -29.50 -17.55 13.67
C ASN A 514 -29.17 -16.05 13.48
N MET A 515 -27.97 -15.72 12.98
CA MET A 515 -27.55 -14.34 12.72
C MET A 515 -27.96 -13.81 11.33
N ASP A 516 -29.01 -14.37 10.73
CA ASP A 516 -29.43 -14.04 9.37
C ASP A 516 -30.31 -12.76 9.36
N ASP A 517 -29.70 -11.59 9.15
CA ASP A 517 -30.41 -10.38 8.71
C ASP A 517 -30.38 -10.32 7.17
N PRO A 518 -31.52 -10.49 6.48
CA PRO A 518 -31.58 -10.47 5.01
C PRO A 518 -31.30 -9.09 4.38
N ALA A 519 -31.08 -8.03 5.17
CA ALA A 519 -30.75 -6.68 4.69
C ALA A 519 -29.24 -6.38 4.55
N ILE A 520 -28.35 -7.30 4.91
CA ILE A 520 -26.89 -7.09 4.85
C ILE A 520 -26.26 -8.09 3.86
N PRO A 521 -25.80 -7.66 2.68
CA PRO A 521 -25.04 -8.54 1.78
C PRO A 521 -23.65 -8.87 2.37
N ASP A 522 -23.28 -10.15 2.26
CA ASP A 522 -22.03 -10.88 2.55
C ASP A 522 -20.68 -10.12 2.57
N THR A 523 -20.51 -9.11 3.42
CA THR A 523 -19.20 -8.44 3.62
C THR A 523 -18.15 -9.35 4.25
N ALA A 524 -18.55 -10.38 4.99
CA ALA A 524 -17.62 -11.22 5.74
C ALA A 524 -17.18 -12.50 5.01
N GLU A 525 -17.86 -12.92 3.93
CA GLU A 525 -17.36 -14.00 3.07
C GLU A 525 -16.20 -13.53 2.18
N LEU A 526 -16.16 -12.24 1.86
CA LEU A 526 -15.10 -11.64 1.04
C LEU A 526 -13.74 -11.50 1.73
N ASP A 527 -13.74 -11.31 3.05
CA ASP A 527 -12.50 -11.26 3.84
C ASP A 527 -11.77 -12.63 3.86
N LEU A 528 -12.53 -13.72 3.63
CA LEU A 528 -12.01 -15.08 3.57
C LEU A 528 -11.44 -15.46 2.20
N LEU A 529 -11.83 -14.75 1.13
CA LEU A 529 -11.29 -14.93 -0.23
C LEU A 529 -10.00 -14.13 -0.46
N SER A 530 -9.75 -13.11 0.35
CA SER A 530 -8.70 -12.10 0.15
C SER A 530 -7.34 -12.47 0.75
N ARG A 531 -7.11 -13.72 1.16
CA ARG A 531 -5.83 -14.17 1.73
C ARG A 531 -5.35 -15.48 1.11
N GLY A 532 -5.03 -15.41 -0.18
CA GLY A 532 -4.01 -16.25 -0.82
C GLY A 532 -2.67 -15.50 -0.78
N ASP A 533 -1.55 -16.22 -0.63
CA ASP A 533 -0.21 -15.68 -0.32
C ASP A 533 0.47 -14.88 -1.47
N SER A 534 -0.27 -14.43 -2.49
CA SER A 534 0.30 -13.61 -3.57
C SER A 534 -0.52 -12.32 -3.79
N GLU A 535 0.17 -11.18 -3.75
CA GLU A 535 -0.43 -9.85 -3.99
C GLU A 535 -1.13 -9.77 -5.36
N ASP A 536 -0.63 -10.51 -6.36
CA ASP A 536 -1.20 -10.61 -7.72
C ASP A 536 -2.58 -11.29 -7.75
N GLU A 537 -2.83 -12.29 -6.88
CA GLU A 537 -4.13 -12.95 -6.75
C GLU A 537 -5.16 -12.05 -6.08
N ILE A 538 -4.76 -11.34 -5.02
CA ILE A 538 -5.63 -10.44 -4.26
C ILE A 538 -6.06 -9.27 -5.15
N GLU A 539 -5.10 -8.63 -5.83
CA GLU A 539 -5.37 -7.51 -6.73
C GLU A 539 -6.31 -7.92 -7.87
N ALA A 540 -6.10 -9.10 -8.46
CA ALA A 540 -6.91 -9.57 -9.58
C ALA A 540 -8.34 -9.99 -9.16
N LEU A 541 -8.54 -10.49 -7.94
CA LEU A 541 -9.87 -10.78 -7.40
C LEU A 541 -10.62 -9.50 -7.03
N GLU A 542 -9.93 -8.53 -6.44
CA GLU A 542 -10.50 -7.23 -6.13
C GLU A 542 -10.93 -6.48 -7.40
N GLU A 543 -10.11 -6.54 -8.45
CA GLU A 543 -10.45 -6.03 -9.78
C GLU A 543 -11.75 -6.65 -10.33
N ALA A 544 -11.86 -7.98 -10.28
CA ALA A 544 -13.05 -8.70 -10.75
C ALA A 544 -14.30 -8.35 -9.92
N ARG A 545 -14.16 -8.17 -8.60
CA ARG A 545 -15.23 -7.73 -7.72
C ARG A 545 -15.73 -6.34 -8.08
N LEU A 546 -14.83 -5.36 -8.15
CA LEU A 546 -15.18 -3.97 -8.45
C LEU A 546 -15.86 -3.86 -9.81
N ALA A 547 -15.38 -4.62 -10.80
CA ALA A 547 -16.02 -4.71 -12.11
C ALA A 547 -17.47 -5.21 -12.01
N VAL A 548 -17.74 -6.24 -11.21
CA VAL A 548 -19.09 -6.77 -11.02
C VAL A 548 -19.99 -5.78 -10.26
N GLU A 549 -19.55 -5.31 -9.10
CA GLU A 549 -20.35 -4.53 -8.16
C GLU A 549 -20.61 -3.09 -8.63
N GLN A 550 -19.68 -2.48 -9.36
CA GLN A 550 -19.79 -1.07 -9.75
C GLN A 550 -20.23 -0.86 -11.20
N ILE A 551 -20.02 -1.86 -12.06
CA ILE A 551 -20.23 -1.70 -13.50
C ILE A 551 -21.21 -2.74 -14.05
N VAL A 552 -20.93 -4.04 -13.90
CA VAL A 552 -21.73 -5.07 -14.57
C VAL A 552 -23.16 -5.13 -14.00
N ILE A 553 -23.32 -5.11 -12.67
CA ILE A 553 -24.65 -5.15 -12.03
C ILE A 553 -25.37 -3.79 -12.12
N PRO A 554 -24.77 -2.64 -11.75
CA PRO A 554 -25.51 -1.38 -11.73
C PRO A 554 -25.72 -0.75 -13.11
N LYS A 555 -24.75 -0.91 -14.03
CA LYS A 555 -24.77 -0.25 -15.35
C LYS A 555 -25.18 -1.20 -16.48
N GLY A 556 -25.25 -2.51 -16.23
CA GLY A 556 -25.64 -3.51 -17.24
C GLY A 556 -24.68 -3.61 -18.42
N GLN A 557 -23.40 -3.26 -18.22
CA GLN A 557 -22.41 -3.22 -19.29
C GLN A 557 -21.38 -4.35 -19.13
N PRO A 558 -20.93 -4.98 -20.23
CA PRO A 558 -19.87 -5.98 -20.17
C PRO A 558 -18.52 -5.32 -19.90
N VAL A 559 -17.71 -5.91 -19.03
CA VAL A 559 -16.39 -5.39 -18.61
C VAL A 559 -15.29 -6.37 -18.96
N GLU A 560 -14.18 -5.86 -19.50
CA GLU A 560 -12.94 -6.62 -19.70
C GLU A 560 -11.95 -6.31 -18.58
N LEU A 561 -11.46 -7.33 -17.90
CA LEU A 561 -10.42 -7.25 -16.88
C LEU A 561 -9.02 -7.20 -17.52
N LEU A 562 -8.01 -6.92 -16.72
CA LEU A 562 -6.61 -6.97 -17.13
C LEU A 562 -6.16 -8.39 -17.52
N PRO A 563 -5.18 -8.51 -18.43
CA PRO A 563 -4.55 -9.78 -18.72
C PRO A 563 -3.86 -10.39 -17.50
N ARG A 564 -4.19 -11.64 -17.17
CA ARG A 564 -3.64 -12.35 -16.01
C ARG A 564 -3.34 -13.82 -16.37
N SER A 565 -2.55 -14.47 -15.51
CA SER A 565 -2.18 -15.88 -15.64
C SER A 565 -3.42 -16.79 -15.66
N GLY A 566 -3.28 -18.02 -16.17
CA GLY A 566 -4.40 -18.98 -16.23
C GLY A 566 -4.97 -19.36 -14.86
N LEU A 567 -4.14 -19.37 -13.81
CA LEU A 567 -4.56 -19.67 -12.44
C LEU A 567 -5.47 -18.56 -11.89
N VAL A 568 -5.03 -17.31 -12.01
CA VAL A 568 -5.76 -16.12 -11.55
C VAL A 568 -7.08 -15.95 -12.31
N ARG A 569 -7.07 -16.12 -13.64
CA ARG A 569 -8.30 -16.04 -14.45
C ARG A 569 -9.33 -17.11 -14.08
N LYS A 570 -8.88 -18.27 -13.59
CA LYS A 570 -9.80 -19.30 -13.08
C LYS A 570 -10.49 -18.83 -11.80
N MET A 571 -9.75 -18.24 -10.87
CA MET A 571 -10.30 -17.68 -9.63
C MET A 571 -11.26 -16.52 -9.91
N GLN A 572 -10.94 -15.65 -10.86
CA GLN A 572 -11.85 -14.60 -11.32
C GLN A 572 -13.13 -15.18 -11.95
N HIS A 573 -13.04 -16.29 -12.68
CA HIS A 573 -14.21 -16.98 -13.22
C HIS A 573 -15.10 -17.52 -12.11
N GLU A 574 -14.51 -18.16 -11.10
CA GLU A 574 -15.21 -18.70 -9.92
C GLU A 574 -15.92 -17.59 -9.12
N LEU A 575 -15.28 -16.42 -8.96
CA LEU A 575 -15.90 -15.25 -8.32
C LEU A 575 -17.11 -14.76 -9.14
N VAL A 576 -16.97 -14.63 -10.46
CA VAL A 576 -18.05 -14.14 -11.33
C VAL A 576 -19.25 -15.09 -11.36
N GLU A 577 -19.00 -16.41 -11.32
CA GLU A 577 -20.06 -17.42 -11.19
C GLU A 577 -20.84 -17.30 -9.87
N HIS A 578 -20.17 -16.87 -8.79
CA HIS A 578 -20.81 -16.62 -7.49
C HIS A 578 -21.86 -15.50 -7.57
N TYR A 579 -21.60 -14.46 -8.35
CA TYR A 579 -22.57 -13.40 -8.65
C TYR A 579 -23.61 -13.80 -9.73
N HIS A 580 -23.62 -15.07 -10.16
CA HIS A 580 -24.50 -15.61 -11.20
C HIS A 580 -24.36 -14.94 -12.59
N LEU A 581 -23.19 -14.37 -12.87
CA LEU A 581 -22.89 -13.70 -14.13
C LEU A 581 -22.11 -14.63 -15.09
N LYS A 582 -22.20 -14.35 -16.40
CA LYS A 582 -21.44 -15.10 -17.42
C LYS A 582 -20.10 -14.42 -17.66
N SER A 583 -19.02 -15.18 -17.80
CA SER A 583 -17.74 -14.65 -18.28
C SER A 583 -17.09 -15.54 -19.33
N ARG A 584 -16.18 -14.96 -20.12
CA ARG A 584 -15.38 -15.66 -21.15
C ARG A 584 -13.97 -15.09 -21.20
N SER A 585 -12.98 -15.95 -21.38
CA SER A 585 -11.58 -15.53 -21.59
C SER A 585 -11.32 -15.19 -23.06
N PHE A 586 -10.72 -14.03 -23.34
CA PHE A 586 -10.36 -13.54 -24.68
C PHE A 586 -8.86 -13.24 -24.79
N GLY A 587 -8.30 -13.45 -25.99
CA GLY A 587 -6.89 -13.21 -26.32
C GLY A 587 -5.99 -14.45 -26.24
N ASP A 588 -4.71 -14.26 -26.56
CA ASP A 588 -3.65 -15.27 -26.50
C ASP A 588 -2.68 -14.98 -25.35
N GLU A 589 -2.04 -16.00 -24.80
CA GLU A 589 -1.03 -15.82 -23.73
C GLU A 589 0.19 -15.05 -24.28
N PRO A 590 0.75 -14.09 -23.51
CA PRO A 590 0.46 -13.73 -22.12
C PRO A 590 -0.67 -12.69 -21.92
N ASN A 591 -1.21 -12.12 -22.99
CA ASN A 591 -2.20 -11.01 -22.95
C ASN A 591 -3.66 -11.49 -22.85
N ARG A 592 -3.87 -12.70 -22.36
CA ARG A 592 -5.20 -13.31 -22.26
C ARG A 592 -5.92 -12.80 -21.01
N ARG A 593 -7.17 -12.35 -21.17
CA ARG A 593 -7.94 -11.65 -20.14
C ARG A 593 -9.38 -12.16 -20.03
N LEU A 594 -10.05 -11.87 -18.92
CA LEU A 594 -11.43 -12.28 -18.67
C LEU A 594 -12.40 -11.14 -19.02
N ARG A 595 -13.47 -11.45 -19.75
CA ARG A 595 -14.60 -10.55 -20.00
C ARG A 595 -15.84 -11.04 -19.27
N ILE A 596 -16.45 -10.16 -18.49
CA ILE A 596 -17.67 -10.42 -17.72
C ILE A 596 -18.86 -9.81 -18.47
N TYR A 597 -19.97 -10.52 -18.52
CA TYR A 597 -21.21 -10.09 -19.16
C TYR A 597 -22.31 -9.88 -18.12
N PRO A 598 -23.19 -8.89 -18.32
CA PRO A 598 -24.41 -8.74 -17.53
C PRO A 598 -25.33 -9.97 -17.70
N ALA A 599 -26.18 -10.21 -16.69
CA ALA A 599 -27.07 -11.38 -16.58
C ALA A 599 -28.07 -11.49 -17.74
#